data_AF-A0A6P5QEJ0-F1
#
_entry.id   AF-A0A6P5QEJ0-F1
#
_cell.length_a   1.000
_cell.length_b   1.000
_cell.length_c   1.000
_cell.angle_alpha   90.00
_cell.angle_beta   90.00
_cell.angle_gamma   90.00
#
_symmetry.space_group_name_H-M   'P 1'
#
loop_
_entity.id
_entity.type
_entity.pdbx_description
1 polymer ?
#
loop_
_entity_poly.entity_id
_entity_poly.type
_entity_poly.pdbx_seq_one_letter_code
_entity_poly.pdbx_strand_id
1 'polypeptide(L)'
;MFVSLWEFFYGHFFRFWMKWVLRQMTGKCELQRIFDTYGGAQRTYRIENSLTYSKNKVLQNATRVSESELDRCIANIMKEKNICPEKDTSFQICMRTCLLQITGYKQLYHDVENVRKKPYDSANAQHEKMLLKLWSLLMPTKKLTARISKQWADIGFQGDDPKTDFRGMGILGLINLVYFSENYTSEAHQILSRSNHPKLGYSYAIVGINLTEMAYSLLKSEALKLHLYNFVPGVPTMEHFHQFYCYLVYEFDKFWLEEEPESIMYFNLYREKFHERIKGLLMDCNAVLTLKT
;
A
#
# COMPACT_ATOMS: atom_id res chain seq x y z
N MET A 1 -15.04 -32.64 13.35
CA MET A 1 -16.20 -33.02 12.52
C MET A 1 -17.44 -32.16 12.81
N PHE A 2 -17.82 -31.94 14.09
CA PHE A 2 -18.96 -31.08 14.45
C PHE A 2 -18.80 -29.58 14.09
N VAL A 3 -17.59 -29.01 14.24
CA VAL A 3 -17.32 -27.60 13.85
C VAL A 3 -17.48 -27.39 12.34
N SER A 4 -17.05 -28.36 11.52
CA SER A 4 -17.19 -28.32 10.06
C SER A 4 -18.64 -28.46 9.60
N LEU A 5 -19.45 -29.26 10.30
CA LEU A 5 -20.90 -29.35 10.04
C LEU A 5 -21.62 -28.06 10.45
N TRP A 6 -21.27 -27.47 11.59
CA TRP A 6 -21.85 -26.20 12.04
C TRP A 6 -21.51 -25.05 11.09
N GLU A 7 -20.25 -24.92 10.66
CA GLU A 7 -19.87 -23.93 9.65
C GLU A 7 -20.56 -24.15 8.29
N PHE A 8 -20.76 -25.41 7.91
CA PHE A 8 -21.50 -25.77 6.71
C PHE A 8 -22.99 -25.37 6.81
N PHE A 9 -23.67 -25.72 7.89
CA PHE A 9 -25.08 -25.39 8.10
C PHE A 9 -25.30 -23.87 8.28
N TYR A 10 -24.46 -23.22 9.10
CA TYR A 10 -24.52 -21.78 9.35
C TYR A 10 -24.13 -20.97 8.11
N GLY A 11 -23.06 -21.37 7.42
CA GLY A 11 -22.56 -20.67 6.23
C GLY A 11 -23.44 -20.84 4.99
N HIS A 12 -24.06 -22.01 4.81
CA HIS A 12 -24.71 -22.35 3.55
C HIS A 12 -26.23 -22.21 3.58
N PHE A 13 -26.90 -22.65 4.64
CA PHE A 13 -28.36 -22.56 4.75
C PHE A 13 -28.80 -21.27 5.43
N PHE A 14 -28.22 -20.96 6.60
CA PHE A 14 -28.62 -19.77 7.35
C PHE A 14 -28.28 -18.48 6.61
N ARG A 15 -27.07 -18.35 6.05
CA ARG A 15 -26.70 -17.17 5.24
C ARG A 15 -27.60 -16.98 4.01
N PHE A 16 -27.93 -18.06 3.31
CA PHE A 16 -28.83 -18.00 2.14
C PHE A 16 -30.23 -17.56 2.55
N TRP A 17 -30.77 -18.19 3.59
CA TRP A 17 -32.08 -17.87 4.14
C TRP A 17 -32.15 -16.42 4.64
N MET A 18 -31.16 -15.96 5.39
CA MET A 18 -31.06 -14.56 5.84
C MET A 18 -31.01 -13.58 4.66
N LYS A 19 -30.24 -13.88 3.59
CA LYS A 19 -30.21 -13.03 2.39
C LYS A 19 -31.58 -12.96 1.70
N TRP A 20 -32.30 -14.07 1.66
CA TRP A 20 -33.64 -14.14 1.10
C TRP A 20 -34.64 -13.36 1.97
N VAL A 21 -34.65 -13.57 3.29
CA VAL A 21 -35.51 -12.84 4.24
C VAL A 21 -35.28 -11.34 4.13
N LEU A 22 -34.03 -10.90 4.19
CA LEU A 22 -33.69 -9.48 4.05
C LEU A 22 -34.13 -8.91 2.69
N ARG A 23 -34.08 -9.70 1.61
CA ARG A 23 -34.58 -9.25 0.31
C ARG A 23 -36.10 -9.08 0.32
N GLN A 24 -36.84 -9.97 0.98
CA GLN A 24 -38.29 -9.82 1.12
C GLN A 24 -38.65 -8.62 2.01
N MET A 25 -37.91 -8.40 3.10
CA MET A 25 -38.16 -7.30 4.04
C MET A 25 -37.81 -5.93 3.45
N THR A 26 -36.67 -5.80 2.77
CA THR A 26 -36.17 -4.49 2.32
C THR A 26 -36.41 -4.21 0.84
N GLY A 27 -36.79 -5.22 0.05
CA GLY A 27 -36.86 -5.13 -1.41
C GLY A 27 -35.50 -4.98 -2.12
N LYS A 28 -34.40 -4.94 -1.36
CA LYS A 28 -33.04 -4.66 -1.87
C LYS A 28 -32.16 -5.90 -1.90
N CYS A 29 -31.22 -5.96 -2.84
CA CYS A 29 -30.20 -7.01 -2.84
C CYS A 29 -29.07 -6.72 -1.83
N GLU A 30 -28.17 -7.69 -1.62
CA GLU A 30 -27.02 -7.53 -0.70
C GLU A 30 -26.13 -6.34 -1.05
N LEU A 31 -25.85 -6.11 -2.33
CA LEU A 31 -24.99 -4.99 -2.77
C LEU A 31 -25.63 -3.63 -2.44
N GLN A 32 -26.93 -3.48 -2.71
CA GLN A 32 -27.67 -2.26 -2.36
C GLN A 32 -27.66 -2.02 -0.84
N ARG A 33 -27.90 -3.07 -0.04
CA ARG A 33 -27.84 -2.94 1.43
C ARG A 33 -26.44 -2.55 1.93
N ILE A 34 -25.37 -3.04 1.30
CA ILE A 34 -24.00 -2.62 1.63
C ILE A 34 -23.83 -1.11 1.34
N PHE A 35 -24.32 -0.64 0.19
CA PHE A 35 -24.24 0.78 -0.16
C PHE A 35 -25.04 1.69 0.77
N ASP A 36 -26.23 1.26 1.20
CA ASP A 36 -27.05 2.01 2.16
C ASP A 36 -26.41 2.11 3.55
N THR A 37 -25.67 1.07 3.98
CA THR A 37 -25.25 0.92 5.38
C THR A 37 -23.83 1.43 5.62
N TYR A 38 -22.92 1.25 4.65
CA TYR A 38 -21.49 1.48 4.83
C TYR A 38 -20.98 2.57 3.90
N GLY A 39 -19.96 3.31 4.35
CA GLY A 39 -19.21 4.29 3.57
C GLY A 39 -17.72 3.95 3.48
N GLY A 40 -16.97 4.74 2.71
CA GLY A 40 -15.50 4.66 2.61
C GLY A 40 -14.95 3.26 2.35
N ALA A 41 -13.81 2.95 2.95
CA ALA A 41 -13.15 1.66 2.81
C ALA A 41 -14.00 0.46 3.25
N GLN A 42 -14.85 0.62 4.28
CA GLN A 42 -15.72 -0.48 4.74
C GLN A 42 -16.69 -0.93 3.64
N ARG A 43 -17.26 0.02 2.90
CA ARG A 43 -18.13 -0.26 1.75
C ARG A 43 -17.37 -1.06 0.71
N THR A 44 -16.23 -0.57 0.26
CA THR A 44 -15.42 -1.22 -0.79
C THR A 44 -14.97 -2.62 -0.37
N TYR A 45 -14.48 -2.79 0.86
CA TYR A 45 -14.08 -4.09 1.41
C TYR A 45 -15.25 -5.10 1.45
N ARG A 46 -16.44 -4.66 1.87
CA ARG A 46 -17.63 -5.53 1.89
C ARG A 46 -18.13 -5.87 0.49
N ILE A 47 -18.06 -4.93 -0.45
CA ILE A 47 -18.34 -5.18 -1.86
C ILE A 47 -17.36 -6.20 -2.42
N GLU A 48 -16.06 -6.04 -2.20
CA GLU A 48 -15.02 -6.99 -2.63
C GLU A 48 -15.32 -8.41 -2.14
N ASN A 49 -15.60 -8.55 -0.84
CA ASN A 49 -15.96 -9.84 -0.25
C ASN A 49 -17.25 -10.41 -0.86
N SER A 50 -18.28 -9.58 -1.05
CA SER A 50 -19.54 -10.02 -1.65
C SER A 50 -19.35 -10.52 -3.09
N LEU A 51 -18.48 -9.88 -3.87
CA LEU A 51 -18.20 -10.26 -5.25
C LEU A 51 -17.31 -11.51 -5.30
N THR A 52 -16.21 -11.53 -4.55
CA THR A 52 -15.21 -12.60 -4.54
C THR A 52 -15.81 -13.96 -4.19
N TYR A 53 -16.65 -13.99 -3.14
CA TYR A 53 -17.30 -15.21 -2.65
C TYR A 53 -18.70 -15.45 -3.26
N SER A 54 -19.07 -14.72 -4.30
CA SER A 54 -20.32 -14.95 -5.02
C SER A 54 -20.28 -16.28 -5.80
N LYS A 55 -21.39 -17.03 -5.78
CA LYS A 55 -21.60 -18.20 -6.65
C LYS A 55 -21.92 -17.80 -8.10
N ASN A 56 -22.39 -16.58 -8.30
CA ASN A 56 -22.68 -16.04 -9.64
C ASN A 56 -21.37 -15.58 -10.31
N LYS A 57 -21.08 -16.11 -11.49
CA LYS A 57 -19.84 -15.86 -12.23
C LYS A 57 -19.69 -14.42 -12.71
N VAL A 58 -20.78 -13.74 -13.06
CA VAL A 58 -20.75 -12.32 -13.44
C VAL A 58 -20.19 -11.49 -12.28
N LEU A 59 -20.68 -11.74 -11.07
CA LEU A 59 -20.21 -11.04 -9.87
C LEU A 59 -18.78 -11.41 -9.49
N GLN A 60 -18.43 -12.71 -9.56
CA GLN A 60 -17.10 -13.17 -9.21
C GLN A 60 -16.02 -12.56 -10.14
N ASN A 61 -16.33 -12.48 -11.44
CA ASN A 61 -15.42 -11.92 -12.44
C ASN A 61 -15.25 -10.40 -12.34
N ALA A 62 -16.18 -9.70 -11.68
CA ALA A 62 -16.11 -8.24 -11.51
C ALA A 62 -14.85 -7.77 -10.79
N THR A 63 -14.26 -8.60 -9.92
CA THR A 63 -13.04 -8.26 -9.17
C THR A 63 -11.75 -8.37 -10.00
N ARG A 64 -11.86 -8.70 -11.29
CA ARG A 64 -10.74 -8.96 -12.22
C ARG A 64 -10.88 -8.21 -13.54
N VAL A 65 -11.86 -7.32 -13.63
CA VAL A 65 -12.18 -6.61 -14.87
C VAL A 65 -11.19 -5.49 -15.11
N SER A 66 -10.86 -5.24 -16.38
CA SER A 66 -10.08 -4.07 -16.78
C SER A 66 -10.92 -2.80 -16.69
N GLU A 67 -10.27 -1.63 -16.59
CA GLU A 67 -10.97 -0.34 -16.48
C GLU A 67 -11.86 -0.05 -17.70
N SER A 68 -11.44 -0.45 -18.91
CA SER A 68 -12.20 -0.25 -20.15
C SER A 68 -13.49 -1.07 -20.23
N GLU A 69 -13.59 -2.15 -19.45
CA GLU A 69 -14.74 -3.05 -19.44
C GLU A 69 -15.69 -2.79 -18.25
N LEU A 70 -15.37 -1.79 -17.42
CA LEU A 70 -16.03 -1.53 -16.16
C LEU A 70 -17.52 -1.20 -16.31
N ASP A 71 -17.88 -0.35 -17.27
CA ASP A 71 -19.28 0.03 -17.50
C ASP A 71 -20.14 -1.16 -17.92
N ARG A 72 -19.61 -2.00 -18.80
CA ARG A 72 -20.25 -3.26 -19.20
C ARG A 72 -20.39 -4.21 -18.02
N CYS A 73 -19.36 -4.32 -17.17
CA CYS A 73 -19.40 -5.14 -15.97
C CYS A 73 -20.50 -4.69 -14.99
N ILE A 74 -20.59 -3.38 -14.72
CA ILE A 74 -21.60 -2.82 -13.83
C ILE A 74 -23.01 -3.06 -14.39
N ALA A 75 -23.24 -2.83 -15.69
CA ALA A 75 -24.52 -3.10 -16.33
C ALA A 75 -24.94 -4.58 -16.18
N ASN A 76 -23.99 -5.51 -16.36
CA ASN A 76 -24.24 -6.94 -16.15
C ASN A 76 -24.58 -7.25 -14.68
N ILE A 77 -23.88 -6.66 -13.71
CA ILE A 77 -24.20 -6.85 -12.28
C ILE A 77 -25.59 -6.34 -11.95
N MET A 78 -25.97 -5.16 -12.46
CA MET A 78 -27.29 -4.57 -12.24
C MET A 78 -28.38 -5.46 -12.82
N LYS A 79 -28.18 -5.98 -14.04
CA LYS A 79 -29.09 -6.96 -14.67
C LYS A 79 -29.24 -8.22 -13.81
N GLU A 80 -28.13 -8.84 -13.42
CA GLU A 80 -28.12 -10.07 -12.60
C GLU A 80 -28.77 -9.87 -11.22
N LYS A 81 -28.70 -8.65 -10.67
CA LYS A 81 -29.29 -8.31 -9.37
C LYS A 81 -30.66 -7.67 -9.44
N ASN A 82 -31.22 -7.50 -10.64
CA ASN A 82 -32.49 -6.81 -10.88
C ASN A 82 -32.51 -5.40 -10.26
N ILE A 83 -31.40 -4.67 -10.42
CA ILE A 83 -31.27 -3.28 -9.95
C ILE A 83 -31.69 -2.36 -11.10
N CYS A 84 -32.65 -1.48 -10.83
CA CYS A 84 -33.17 -0.52 -11.79
C CYS A 84 -32.25 0.72 -11.87
N PRO A 85 -31.59 1.00 -13.00
CA PRO A 85 -30.65 2.13 -13.11
C PRO A 85 -31.28 3.49 -12.86
N GLU A 86 -32.52 3.69 -13.31
CA GLU A 86 -33.26 4.95 -13.17
C GLU A 86 -33.58 5.29 -11.71
N LYS A 87 -33.78 4.26 -10.87
CA LYS A 87 -34.14 4.42 -9.45
C LYS A 87 -32.91 4.45 -8.54
N ASP A 88 -31.76 3.99 -9.03
CA ASP A 88 -30.56 3.75 -8.23
C ASP A 88 -29.32 4.31 -8.91
N THR A 89 -29.40 5.57 -9.35
CA THR A 89 -28.29 6.26 -10.04
C THR A 89 -27.02 6.31 -9.19
N SER A 90 -27.18 6.44 -7.87
CA SER A 90 -26.06 6.41 -6.92
C SER A 90 -25.36 5.05 -6.85
N PHE A 91 -26.06 3.94 -7.12
CA PHE A 91 -25.48 2.59 -7.14
C PHE A 91 -24.39 2.49 -8.20
N GLN A 92 -24.66 2.95 -9.42
CA GLN A 92 -23.70 2.84 -10.53
C GLN A 92 -22.40 3.59 -10.20
N ILE A 93 -22.50 4.80 -9.66
CA ILE A 93 -21.35 5.62 -9.25
C ILE A 93 -20.57 4.91 -8.14
N CYS A 94 -21.23 4.51 -7.07
CA CYS A 94 -20.57 3.86 -5.93
C CYS A 94 -19.94 2.52 -6.31
N MET A 95 -20.61 1.75 -7.16
CA MET A 95 -20.11 0.47 -7.67
C MET A 95 -18.89 0.68 -8.56
N ARG A 96 -18.89 1.71 -9.41
CA ARG A 96 -17.72 2.09 -10.22
C ARG A 96 -16.52 2.38 -9.33
N THR A 97 -16.68 3.23 -8.32
CA THR A 97 -15.61 3.56 -7.38
C THR A 97 -15.08 2.31 -6.66
N CYS A 98 -15.97 1.46 -6.14
CA CYS A 98 -15.55 0.22 -5.46
C CYS A 98 -14.75 -0.68 -6.40
N LEU A 99 -15.21 -0.87 -7.63
CA LEU A 99 -14.51 -1.74 -8.58
C LEU A 99 -13.16 -1.16 -9.00
N LEU A 100 -13.03 0.15 -9.25
CA LEU A 100 -11.74 0.80 -9.54
C LEU A 100 -10.74 0.61 -8.40
N GLN A 101 -11.19 0.75 -7.15
CA GLN A 101 -10.35 0.53 -5.98
C GLN A 101 -9.92 -0.94 -5.86
N ILE A 102 -10.85 -1.89 -6.04
CA ILE A 102 -10.59 -3.33 -5.92
C ILE A 102 -9.60 -3.80 -7.00
N THR A 103 -9.86 -3.47 -8.27
CA THR A 103 -9.01 -3.92 -9.38
C THR A 103 -7.69 -3.15 -9.38
N GLY A 104 -7.74 -1.85 -9.06
CA GLY A 104 -6.56 -1.01 -8.93
C GLY A 104 -5.61 -1.46 -7.83
N TYR A 105 -6.10 -1.94 -6.68
CA TYR A 105 -5.23 -2.50 -5.64
C TYR A 105 -4.41 -3.69 -6.15
N LYS A 106 -5.05 -4.60 -6.90
CA LYS A 106 -4.37 -5.77 -7.49
C LYS A 106 -3.35 -5.35 -8.52
N GLN A 107 -3.70 -4.38 -9.37
CA GLN A 107 -2.78 -3.82 -10.36
C GLN A 107 -1.57 -3.16 -9.68
N LEU A 108 -1.81 -2.33 -8.65
CA LEU A 108 -0.75 -1.70 -7.87
C LEU A 108 0.22 -2.74 -7.29
N TYR A 109 -0.28 -3.81 -6.68
CA TYR A 109 0.58 -4.88 -6.18
C TYR A 109 1.45 -5.48 -7.29
N HIS A 110 0.89 -5.74 -8.47
CA HIS A 110 1.65 -6.23 -9.61
C HIS A 110 2.71 -5.22 -10.08
N ASP A 111 2.38 -3.93 -10.15
CA ASP A 111 3.29 -2.88 -10.57
C ASP A 111 4.46 -2.75 -9.58
N VAL A 112 4.17 -2.70 -8.28
CA VAL A 112 5.18 -2.66 -7.22
C VAL A 112 6.08 -3.89 -7.27
N GLU A 113 5.50 -5.09 -7.40
CA GLU A 113 6.28 -6.34 -7.48
C GLU A 113 7.16 -6.40 -8.73
N ASN A 114 6.67 -5.91 -9.86
CA ASN A 114 7.43 -5.83 -11.11
C ASN A 114 8.61 -4.87 -11.00
N VAL A 115 8.46 -3.75 -10.28
CA VAL A 115 9.56 -2.81 -10.01
C VAL A 115 10.53 -3.42 -9.00
N ARG A 116 10.05 -3.98 -7.89
CA ARG A 116 10.88 -4.61 -6.84
C ARG A 116 11.77 -5.72 -7.39
N LYS A 117 11.27 -6.54 -8.32
CA LYS A 117 12.02 -7.64 -8.93
C LYS A 117 13.13 -7.19 -9.88
N LYS A 118 13.11 -5.95 -10.36
CA LYS A 118 14.16 -5.44 -11.25
C LYS A 118 15.41 -5.12 -10.42
N PRO A 119 16.53 -5.84 -10.62
CA PRO A 119 17.75 -5.56 -9.89
C PRO A 119 18.28 -4.18 -10.30
N TYR A 120 18.97 -3.52 -9.36
CA TYR A 120 19.81 -2.39 -9.73
C TYR A 120 20.93 -2.86 -10.68
N ASP A 121 21.17 -2.09 -11.73
CA ASP A 121 22.16 -2.41 -12.74
C ASP A 121 23.06 -1.21 -13.00
N SER A 122 24.34 -1.35 -12.68
CA SER A 122 25.36 -0.32 -12.86
C SER A 122 25.73 -0.07 -14.33
N ALA A 123 25.37 -0.99 -15.24
CA ALA A 123 25.50 -0.78 -16.67
C ALA A 123 24.30 0.01 -17.26
N ASN A 124 23.21 0.15 -16.50
CA ASN A 124 22.02 0.89 -16.94
C ASN A 124 22.16 2.38 -16.59
N ALA A 125 22.29 3.21 -17.62
CA ALA A 125 22.47 4.66 -17.47
C ALA A 125 21.34 5.35 -16.69
N GLN A 126 20.10 4.85 -16.78
CA GLN A 126 18.98 5.44 -16.05
C GLN A 126 19.04 5.11 -14.55
N HIS A 127 19.49 3.91 -14.19
CA HIS A 127 19.71 3.52 -12.79
C HIS A 127 20.84 4.34 -12.16
N GLU A 128 21.97 4.48 -12.86
CA GLU A 128 23.09 5.30 -12.41
C GLU A 128 22.69 6.78 -12.29
N LYS A 129 21.96 7.33 -13.27
CA LYS A 129 21.43 8.71 -13.20
C LYS A 129 20.55 8.92 -11.96
N MET A 130 19.71 7.94 -11.62
CA MET A 130 18.85 8.01 -10.44
C MET A 130 19.64 7.94 -9.13
N LEU A 131 20.68 7.12 -9.06
CA LEU A 131 21.56 7.04 -7.90
C LEU A 131 22.37 8.33 -7.70
N LEU A 132 22.89 8.91 -8.78
CA LEU A 132 23.57 10.21 -8.73
C LEU A 132 22.61 11.35 -8.37
N LYS A 133 21.35 11.28 -8.84
CA LYS A 133 20.30 12.21 -8.43
C LYS A 133 20.07 12.15 -6.92
N LEU A 134 19.96 10.95 -6.34
CA LEU A 134 19.82 10.77 -4.88
C LEU A 134 20.95 11.49 -4.12
N TRP A 135 22.20 11.28 -4.55
CA TRP A 135 23.34 11.98 -3.95
C TRP A 135 23.18 13.50 -4.03
N SER A 136 22.85 14.04 -5.21
CA SER A 136 22.69 15.49 -5.38
C SER A 136 21.57 16.09 -4.54
N LEU A 137 20.48 15.34 -4.32
CA LEU A 137 19.37 15.75 -3.48
C LEU A 137 19.77 15.81 -2.00
N LEU A 138 20.52 14.81 -1.51
CA LEU A 138 20.87 14.68 -0.10
C LEU A 138 22.16 15.43 0.29
N MET A 139 23.08 15.63 -0.65
CA MET A 139 24.39 16.24 -0.45
C MET A 139 24.64 17.40 -1.41
N PRO A 140 23.80 18.46 -1.40
CA PRO A 140 23.85 19.54 -2.39
C PRO A 140 25.17 20.33 -2.39
N THR A 141 25.90 20.32 -1.27
CA THR A 141 27.17 21.06 -1.11
C THR A 141 28.41 20.19 -1.32
N LYS A 142 28.27 18.87 -1.45
CA LYS A 142 29.39 17.93 -1.59
C LYS A 142 29.26 17.14 -2.87
N LYS A 143 30.18 17.33 -3.82
CA LYS A 143 30.19 16.54 -5.06
C LYS A 143 30.72 15.11 -4.79
N LEU A 144 30.13 14.15 -5.48
CA LEU A 144 30.65 12.78 -5.50
C LEU A 144 31.91 12.74 -6.37
N THR A 145 33.03 12.27 -5.82
CA THR A 145 34.34 12.21 -6.50
C THR A 145 34.43 11.07 -7.50
N ALA A 146 33.80 9.94 -7.17
CA ALA A 146 33.74 8.77 -8.02
C ALA A 146 32.49 7.96 -7.68
N ARG A 147 31.98 7.22 -8.68
CA ARG A 147 30.82 6.34 -8.48
C ARG A 147 31.08 5.27 -7.41
N ILE A 148 32.27 4.68 -7.36
CA ILE A 148 32.66 3.80 -6.25
C ILE A 148 33.52 4.62 -5.30
N SER A 149 33.01 4.92 -4.11
CA SER A 149 33.74 5.70 -3.11
C SER A 149 33.14 5.55 -1.72
N LYS A 150 33.95 5.78 -0.69
CA LYS A 150 33.52 5.82 0.71
C LYS A 150 32.48 6.91 1.01
N GLN A 151 32.27 7.88 0.11
CA GLN A 151 31.33 8.97 0.33
C GLN A 151 29.89 8.48 0.49
N TRP A 152 29.54 7.33 -0.09
CA TRP A 152 28.19 6.77 0.05
C TRP A 152 27.80 6.45 1.49
N ALA A 153 28.78 6.22 2.37
CA ALA A 153 28.56 6.08 3.81
C ALA A 153 27.98 7.36 4.44
N ASP A 154 28.24 8.55 3.87
CA ASP A 154 27.73 9.82 4.39
C ASP A 154 26.19 9.94 4.29
N ILE A 155 25.57 9.19 3.38
CA ILE A 155 24.11 9.05 3.27
C ILE A 155 23.61 7.66 3.69
N GLY A 156 24.47 6.91 4.38
CA GLY A 156 24.10 5.66 5.04
C GLY A 156 23.93 4.46 4.11
N PHE A 157 24.65 4.37 2.99
CA PHE A 157 24.85 3.09 2.28
C PHE A 157 25.98 2.26 2.93
N GLN A 158 26.03 0.95 2.64
CA GLN A 158 27.10 0.09 3.12
C GLN A 158 28.21 -0.06 2.08
N GLY A 159 29.45 0.13 2.54
CA GLY A 159 30.63 0.04 1.69
C GLY A 159 30.72 1.16 0.65
N ASP A 160 31.56 0.93 -0.36
CA ASP A 160 31.91 1.95 -1.36
C ASP A 160 30.98 1.93 -2.58
N ASP A 161 30.12 0.90 -2.69
CA ASP A 161 29.21 0.69 -3.82
C ASP A 161 27.76 0.37 -3.35
N PRO A 162 26.82 1.33 -3.46
CA PRO A 162 25.40 1.15 -3.15
C PRO A 162 24.69 -0.01 -3.86
N LYS A 163 25.25 -0.51 -4.97
CA LYS A 163 24.66 -1.63 -5.74
C LYS A 163 24.31 -2.82 -4.85
N THR A 164 25.16 -3.12 -3.86
CA THR A 164 25.00 -4.30 -3.00
C THR A 164 23.85 -4.16 -2.00
N ASP A 165 23.41 -2.94 -1.69
CA ASP A 165 22.33 -2.66 -0.74
C ASP A 165 20.94 -2.86 -1.36
N PHE A 166 20.83 -2.71 -2.69
CA PHE A 166 19.56 -2.86 -3.41
C PHE A 166 19.16 -4.33 -3.68
N ARG A 167 19.87 -5.33 -3.15
CA ARG A 167 19.62 -6.75 -3.46
C ARG A 167 18.19 -7.22 -3.14
N GLY A 168 17.64 -6.81 -1.99
CA GLY A 168 16.32 -7.26 -1.54
C GLY A 168 15.16 -6.59 -2.29
N MET A 169 15.18 -5.25 -2.34
CA MET A 169 14.11 -4.43 -2.90
C MET A 169 14.34 -4.00 -4.36
N GLY A 170 15.47 -4.39 -4.96
CA GLY A 170 15.81 -3.99 -6.32
C GLY A 170 15.83 -2.47 -6.49
N ILE A 171 15.48 -2.03 -7.70
CA ILE A 171 15.40 -0.61 -8.04
C ILE A 171 14.30 0.13 -7.25
N LEU A 172 13.30 -0.57 -6.70
CA LEU A 172 12.24 0.05 -5.90
C LEU A 172 12.80 0.78 -4.68
N GLY A 173 13.82 0.22 -4.01
CA GLY A 173 14.48 0.86 -2.87
C GLY A 173 15.10 2.21 -3.25
N LEU A 174 15.76 2.28 -4.40
CA LEU A 174 16.33 3.53 -4.91
C LEU A 174 15.24 4.53 -5.31
N ILE A 175 14.20 4.08 -6.00
CA ILE A 175 13.08 4.94 -6.42
C ILE A 175 12.43 5.59 -5.20
N ASN A 176 12.15 4.82 -4.15
CA ASN A 176 11.58 5.32 -2.90
C ASN A 176 12.46 6.37 -2.21
N LEU A 177 13.77 6.10 -2.08
CA LEU A 177 14.72 7.06 -1.50
C LEU A 177 14.75 8.37 -2.30
N VAL A 178 14.77 8.30 -3.64
CA VAL A 178 14.74 9.48 -4.51
C VAL A 178 13.42 10.22 -4.37
N TYR A 179 12.30 9.49 -4.40
CA TYR A 179 10.97 10.08 -4.31
C TYR A 179 10.81 10.87 -2.99
N PHE A 180 11.23 10.31 -1.86
CA PHE A 180 11.18 11.02 -0.58
C PHE A 180 12.09 12.26 -0.59
N SER A 181 13.33 12.11 -1.08
CA SER A 181 14.30 13.22 -1.12
C SER A 181 13.90 14.35 -2.07
N GLU A 182 13.13 14.06 -3.12
CA GLU A 182 12.66 15.02 -4.12
C GLU A 182 11.36 15.71 -3.71
N ASN A 183 10.40 14.98 -3.13
CA ASN A 183 9.09 15.54 -2.76
C ASN A 183 9.04 16.13 -1.34
N TYR A 184 9.94 15.68 -0.46
CA TYR A 184 10.03 16.09 0.95
C TYR A 184 11.49 16.43 1.30
N THR A 185 12.11 17.30 0.50
CA THR A 185 13.55 17.59 0.59
C THR A 185 13.98 18.10 1.96
N SER A 186 13.20 19.00 2.56
CA SER A 186 13.50 19.55 3.89
C SER A 186 13.51 18.47 4.96
N GLU A 187 12.50 17.60 4.94
CA GLU A 187 12.35 16.47 5.85
C GLU A 187 13.47 15.45 5.63
N ALA A 188 13.82 15.15 4.37
CA ALA A 188 14.91 14.25 4.04
C ALA A 188 16.25 14.77 4.58
N HIS A 189 16.53 16.08 4.47
CA HIS A 189 17.74 16.68 5.05
C HIS A 189 17.72 16.63 6.58
N GLN A 190 16.58 16.92 7.19
CA GLN A 190 16.45 16.88 8.66
C GLN A 190 16.62 15.45 9.19
N ILE A 191 16.03 14.45 8.53
CA ILE A 191 16.18 13.03 8.89
C ILE A 191 17.62 12.58 8.65
N LEU A 192 18.25 12.94 7.53
CA LEU A 192 19.66 12.61 7.27
C LEU A 192 20.60 13.23 8.32
N SER A 193 20.33 14.46 8.74
CA SER A 193 21.10 15.10 9.81
C SER A 193 20.96 14.33 11.13
N ARG A 194 19.74 13.94 11.50
CA ARG A 194 19.46 13.19 12.74
C ARG A 194 19.97 11.76 12.69
N SER A 195 19.92 11.11 11.53
CA SER A 195 20.47 9.76 11.33
C SER A 195 21.99 9.73 11.48
N ASN A 196 22.67 10.88 11.38
CA ASN A 196 24.11 11.02 11.65
C ASN A 196 24.43 11.36 13.12
N HIS A 197 23.44 11.34 14.02
CA HIS A 197 23.65 11.61 15.44
C HIS A 197 24.62 10.58 16.07
N PRO A 198 25.60 10.99 16.90
CA PRO A 198 26.64 10.09 17.39
C PRO A 198 26.15 8.94 18.27
N LYS A 199 25.00 9.09 18.94
CA LYS A 199 24.43 8.06 19.83
C LYS A 199 23.20 7.36 19.26
N LEU A 200 22.35 8.12 18.55
CA LEU A 200 21.04 7.66 18.07
C LEU A 200 21.03 7.49 16.54
N GLY A 201 22.18 7.66 15.90
CA GLY A 201 22.30 7.58 14.47
C GLY A 201 22.02 6.19 13.93
N TYR A 202 21.60 6.16 12.68
CA TYR A 202 21.34 4.96 11.91
C TYR A 202 21.70 5.21 10.44
N SER A 203 21.89 4.14 9.68
CA SER A 203 22.24 4.24 8.26
C SER A 203 21.01 4.66 7.44
N TYR A 204 20.90 5.95 7.09
CA TYR A 204 19.76 6.53 6.37
C TYR A 204 19.30 5.68 5.18
N ALA A 205 20.18 5.39 4.22
CA ALA A 205 19.79 4.63 3.02
C ALA A 205 19.42 3.18 3.35
N ILE A 206 20.15 2.48 4.22
CA ILE A 206 19.79 1.10 4.63
C ILE A 206 18.43 1.05 5.31
N VAL A 207 18.18 1.94 6.26
CA VAL A 207 16.88 2.03 6.94
C VAL A 207 15.79 2.39 5.94
N GLY A 208 16.02 3.33 5.03
CA GLY A 208 15.07 3.66 3.97
C GLY A 208 14.76 2.51 3.01
N ILE A 209 15.74 1.69 2.64
CA ILE A 209 15.51 0.47 1.83
C ILE A 209 14.74 -0.57 2.64
N ASN A 210 15.03 -0.70 3.93
CA ASN A 210 14.35 -1.62 4.82
C ASN A 210 12.88 -1.21 5.11
N LEU A 211 12.59 0.09 5.13
CA LEU A 211 11.21 0.60 5.19
C LEU A 211 10.47 0.45 3.85
N THR A 212 11.19 0.45 2.72
CA THR A 212 10.59 0.03 1.43
C THR A 212 10.10 -1.41 1.49
N GLU A 213 10.87 -2.31 2.12
CA GLU A 213 10.45 -3.69 2.35
C GLU A 213 9.20 -3.76 3.22
N MET A 214 9.12 -2.96 4.30
CA MET A 214 7.93 -2.89 5.15
C MET A 214 6.69 -2.39 4.39
N ALA A 215 6.83 -1.33 3.58
CA ALA A 215 5.74 -0.86 2.73
C ALA A 215 5.23 -1.95 1.80
N TYR A 216 6.17 -2.68 1.16
CA TYR A 216 5.86 -3.81 0.29
C TYR A 216 5.18 -4.96 1.04
N SER A 217 5.64 -5.34 2.24
CA SER A 217 5.05 -6.42 3.02
C SER A 217 3.62 -6.11 3.44
N LEU A 218 3.33 -4.85 3.80
CA LEU A 218 1.98 -4.37 4.14
C LEU A 218 1.06 -4.34 2.91
N LEU A 219 1.59 -4.03 1.72
CA LEU A 219 0.84 -4.15 0.46
C LEU A 219 0.52 -5.62 0.13
N LYS A 220 1.54 -6.49 0.20
CA LYS A 220 1.44 -7.91 -0.12
C LYS A 220 0.48 -8.67 0.80
N SER A 221 0.46 -8.32 2.08
CA SER A 221 -0.43 -8.94 3.08
C SER A 221 -1.85 -8.37 3.09
N GLU A 222 -2.16 -7.47 2.15
CA GLU A 222 -3.44 -6.76 2.05
C GLU A 222 -3.76 -5.80 3.22
N ALA A 223 -2.81 -5.57 4.14
CA ALA A 223 -2.98 -4.65 5.26
C ALA A 223 -3.21 -3.19 4.81
N LEU A 224 -2.73 -2.81 3.62
CA LEU A 224 -2.92 -1.48 3.06
C LEU A 224 -4.28 -1.25 2.37
N LYS A 225 -5.15 -2.27 2.25
CA LYS A 225 -6.42 -2.14 1.52
C LYS A 225 -7.29 -1.01 2.06
N LEU A 226 -7.53 -0.99 3.37
CA LEU A 226 -8.43 0.01 3.97
C LEU A 226 -7.87 1.41 3.84
N HIS A 227 -6.56 1.58 4.06
CA HIS A 227 -5.86 2.84 3.82
C HIS A 227 -6.05 3.34 2.40
N LEU A 228 -5.74 2.52 1.39
CA LEU A 228 -5.84 2.93 -0.01
C LEU A 228 -7.28 3.17 -0.46
N TYR A 229 -8.26 2.42 0.06
CA TYR A 229 -9.68 2.64 -0.23
C TYR A 229 -10.24 3.93 0.38
N ASN A 230 -9.67 4.41 1.49
CA ASN A 230 -10.02 5.72 2.04
C ASN A 230 -9.26 6.86 1.36
N PHE A 231 -7.99 6.61 1.02
CA PHE A 231 -7.09 7.64 0.50
C PHE A 231 -7.35 7.97 -0.98
N VAL A 232 -7.71 6.97 -1.80
CA VAL A 232 -7.84 7.12 -3.25
C VAL A 232 -9.28 6.85 -3.71
N PRO A 233 -10.06 7.89 -4.09
CA PRO A 233 -11.38 7.70 -4.68
C PRO A 233 -11.27 7.29 -6.16
N GLY A 234 -10.64 6.14 -6.43
CA GLY A 234 -10.34 5.66 -7.79
C GLY A 234 -9.30 4.54 -7.80
N VAL A 235 -8.47 4.53 -8.84
CA VAL A 235 -7.41 3.52 -9.03
C VAL A 235 -6.17 3.94 -8.23
N PRO A 236 -5.76 3.20 -7.18
CA PRO A 236 -4.47 3.44 -6.54
C PRO A 236 -3.31 3.12 -7.50
N THR A 237 -2.23 3.89 -7.39
CA THR A 237 -1.09 3.89 -8.31
C THR A 237 0.23 3.84 -7.56
N MET A 238 1.35 3.66 -8.28
CA MET A 238 2.70 3.69 -7.70
C MET A 238 2.97 4.94 -6.86
N GLU A 239 2.42 6.08 -7.26
CA GLU A 239 2.51 7.34 -6.51
C GLU A 239 2.01 7.18 -5.07
N HIS A 240 0.85 6.56 -4.90
CA HIS A 240 0.24 6.36 -3.58
C HIS A 240 1.06 5.38 -2.72
N PHE A 241 1.74 4.40 -3.34
CA PHE A 241 2.69 3.55 -2.63
C PHE A 241 3.92 4.35 -2.16
N HIS A 242 4.46 5.22 -3.00
CA HIS A 242 5.58 6.10 -2.63
C HIS A 242 5.20 7.09 -1.52
N GLN A 243 3.99 7.64 -1.55
CA GLN A 243 3.46 8.50 -0.48
C GLN A 243 3.35 7.75 0.86
N PHE A 244 2.87 6.50 0.84
CA PHE A 244 2.85 5.68 2.05
C PHE A 244 4.27 5.37 2.56
N TYR A 245 5.22 5.09 1.66
CA TYR A 245 6.63 4.96 2.02
C TYR A 245 7.17 6.23 2.71
N CYS A 246 6.87 7.42 2.19
CA CYS A 246 7.30 8.68 2.80
C CYS A 246 6.75 8.84 4.22
N TYR A 247 5.47 8.52 4.42
CA TYR A 247 4.86 8.46 5.76
C TYR A 247 5.64 7.53 6.69
N LEU A 248 6.01 6.33 6.25
CA LEU A 248 6.79 5.39 7.06
C LEU A 248 8.16 5.94 7.44
N VAL A 249 8.90 6.55 6.51
CA VAL A 249 10.23 7.12 6.79
C VAL A 249 10.13 8.22 7.83
N TYR A 250 9.18 9.13 7.66
CA TYR A 250 8.99 10.25 8.55
C TYR A 250 8.55 9.83 9.96
N GLU A 251 7.59 8.92 10.06
CA GLU A 251 7.12 8.43 11.36
C GLU A 251 8.09 7.46 12.02
N PHE A 252 8.88 6.70 11.25
CA PHE A 252 9.92 5.83 11.81
C PHE A 252 11.01 6.65 12.48
N ASP A 253 11.46 7.74 11.86
CA ASP A 253 12.48 8.61 12.43
C ASP A 253 12.00 9.24 13.76
N LYS A 254 10.75 9.71 13.83
CA LYS A 254 10.15 10.17 15.10
C LYS A 254 10.12 9.07 16.15
N PHE A 255 9.58 7.91 15.78
CA PHE A 255 9.50 6.75 16.66
C PHE A 255 10.87 6.32 17.17
N TRP A 256 11.88 6.29 16.30
CA TRP A 256 13.25 5.90 16.66
C TRP A 256 13.85 6.84 17.71
N LEU A 257 13.61 8.14 17.58
CA LEU A 257 14.08 9.13 18.54
C LEU A 257 13.30 9.07 19.86
N GLU A 258 11.98 8.82 19.81
CA GLU A 258 11.14 8.65 21.01
C GLU A 258 11.55 7.41 21.84
N GLU A 259 11.97 6.34 21.16
CA GLU A 259 12.36 5.09 21.81
C GLU A 259 13.77 5.11 22.41
N GLU A 260 14.60 6.10 22.04
CA GLU A 260 15.99 6.26 22.49
C GLU A 260 16.78 4.93 22.56
N PRO A 261 16.88 4.17 21.44
CA PRO A 261 17.48 2.85 21.46
C PRO A 261 18.93 2.89 21.93
N GLU A 262 19.30 1.93 22.79
CA GLU A 262 20.66 1.84 23.36
C GLU A 262 21.76 1.73 22.30
N SER A 263 21.45 1.07 21.19
CA SER A 263 22.38 0.85 20.08
C SER A 263 21.64 0.48 18.80
N ILE A 264 22.25 0.86 17.67
CA ILE A 264 21.81 0.44 16.32
C ILE A 264 21.74 -1.09 16.16
N MET A 265 22.44 -1.86 17.00
CA MET A 265 22.37 -3.33 16.99
C MET A 265 20.96 -3.87 17.26
N TYR A 266 20.11 -3.09 17.93
CA TYR A 266 18.71 -3.45 18.20
C TYR A 266 17.76 -3.00 17.09
N PHE A 267 18.26 -2.51 15.95
CA PHE A 267 17.43 -2.00 14.86
C PHE A 267 16.25 -2.91 14.50
N ASN A 268 16.49 -4.21 14.32
CA ASN A 268 15.43 -5.16 13.94
C ASN A 268 14.31 -5.26 15.00
N LEU A 269 14.64 -5.14 16.30
CA LEU A 269 13.66 -5.16 17.37
C LEU A 269 12.72 -3.94 17.28
N TYR A 270 13.31 -2.74 17.19
CA TYR A 270 12.54 -1.49 17.09
C TYR A 270 11.80 -1.40 15.76
N ARG A 271 12.37 -1.91 14.68
CA ARG A 271 11.72 -2.01 13.38
C ARG A 271 10.46 -2.87 13.44
N GLU A 272 10.51 -4.04 14.08
CA GLU A 272 9.31 -4.88 14.24
C GLU A 272 8.30 -4.24 15.20
N LYS A 273 8.76 -3.56 16.27
CA LYS A 273 7.86 -2.77 17.14
C LYS A 273 7.14 -1.67 16.35
N PHE A 274 7.84 -0.96 15.47
CA PHE A 274 7.24 0.03 14.57
C PHE A 274 6.27 -0.62 13.58
N HIS A 275 6.65 -1.75 12.98
CA HIS A 275 5.79 -2.50 12.07
C HIS A 275 4.45 -2.88 12.70
N GLU A 276 4.46 -3.40 13.94
CA GLU A 276 3.24 -3.74 14.67
C GLU A 276 2.41 -2.50 15.03
N ARG A 277 3.05 -1.36 15.37
CA ARG A 277 2.35 -0.08 15.54
C ARG A 277 1.63 0.33 14.26
N ILE A 278 2.31 0.27 13.10
CA ILE A 278 1.70 0.61 11.80
C ILE A 278 0.56 -0.34 11.43
N LYS A 279 0.73 -1.65 11.63
CA LYS A 279 -0.37 -2.63 11.43
C LYS A 279 -1.58 -2.29 12.29
N GLY A 280 -1.38 -1.97 13.56
CA GLY A 280 -2.45 -1.57 14.47
C GLY A 280 -3.22 -0.35 13.96
N LEU A 281 -2.51 0.66 13.45
CA LEU A 281 -3.14 1.84 12.83
C LEU A 281 -3.93 1.46 11.56
N LEU A 282 -3.41 0.57 10.72
CA LEU A 282 -4.07 0.12 9.49
C LEU A 282 -5.30 -0.77 9.73
N MET A 283 -5.49 -1.30 10.94
CA MET A 283 -6.71 -2.02 11.32
C MET A 283 -7.91 -1.09 11.50
N ASP A 284 -7.70 0.22 11.69
CA ASP A 284 -8.79 1.19 11.70
C ASP A 284 -9.40 1.29 10.29
N CYS A 285 -10.70 1.06 10.22
CA CYS A 285 -11.49 1.20 9.01
C CYS A 285 -11.48 2.60 8.38
N ASN A 286 -11.10 3.62 9.15
CA ASN A 286 -10.98 5.01 8.72
C ASN A 286 -9.52 5.44 8.53
N ALA A 287 -8.54 4.52 8.62
CA ALA A 287 -7.14 4.88 8.58
C ALA A 287 -6.77 5.58 7.26
N VAL A 288 -6.17 6.75 7.37
CA VAL A 288 -5.53 7.48 6.27
C VAL A 288 -4.16 7.94 6.78
N LEU A 289 -3.14 7.16 6.48
CA LEU A 289 -1.78 7.38 6.92
C LEU A 289 -1.04 8.18 5.84
N THR A 290 -1.04 9.50 5.99
CA THR A 290 -0.35 10.42 5.10
C THR A 290 0.63 11.26 5.89
N LEU A 291 1.76 11.54 5.27
CA LEU A 291 2.75 12.45 5.82
C LEU A 291 2.13 13.86 5.89
N LYS A 292 2.12 14.44 7.09
CA LYS A 292 1.69 15.81 7.36
C LYS A 292 2.91 16.58 7.86
N THR A 293 3.42 17.46 7.01
CA THR A 293 4.52 18.37 7.33
C THR A 293 4.03 19.76 7.68
#